data_AF-A0A2D7AQ31-F1
#
_entry.id   AF-A0A2D7AQ31-F1
#
_cell.length_a   1.000
_cell.length_b   1.000
_cell.length_c   1.000
_cell.angle_alpha   90.00
_cell.angle_beta   90.00
_cell.angle_gamma   90.00
#
_symmetry.space_group_name_H-M   'P 1'
#
loop_
_entity.id
_entity.type
_entity.pdbx_description
1 polymer ?
#
loop_
_entity_poly.entity_id
_entity_poly.type
_entity_poly.pdbx_seq_one_letter_code
_entity_poly.pdbx_strand_id
1 'polypeptide(L)'
;MNWFLIGIIIFVIVYLFLSWFAKTSTKKIAQFLKRLAIVISIFLAAILAIGGKYIFSLPFLLILLSGLKIKGFTALQLFQLWRLIQVLRSSGRFGNKSSQATTSISTEESYKILGLEKGCSKEDVLKTAAKLQKKIHPDMNRDVNSERLSQLVNEAKEKIIKTDFS
;
A
#
# COMPACT_ATOMS: atom_id res chain seq x y z
N MET A 1 -42.55 11.01 -22.77
CA MET A 1 -41.89 12.31 -22.62
C MET A 1 -42.66 13.16 -21.60
N ASN A 2 -42.45 12.93 -20.31
CA ASN A 2 -43.11 13.65 -19.21
C ASN A 2 -42.11 14.53 -18.43
N TRP A 3 -41.22 15.22 -19.14
CA TRP A 3 -40.29 16.20 -18.56
C TRP A 3 -41.01 17.24 -17.70
N PHE A 4 -42.26 17.57 -18.07
CA PHE A 4 -43.12 18.47 -17.30
C PHE A 4 -43.51 17.88 -15.93
N LEU A 5 -43.84 16.59 -15.84
CA LEU A 5 -44.12 15.94 -14.55
C LEU A 5 -42.86 15.80 -13.70
N ILE A 6 -41.71 15.45 -14.31
CA ILE A 6 -40.42 15.41 -13.61
C ILE A 6 -40.10 16.78 -13.00
N GLY A 7 -40.33 17.87 -13.75
CA GLY A 7 -40.12 19.24 -13.27
C GLY A 7 -41.00 19.59 -12.08
N ILE A 8 -42.29 19.26 -12.13
CA ILE A 8 -43.24 19.49 -11.02
C ILE A 8 -42.83 18.69 -9.78
N ILE A 9 -42.46 17.42 -9.96
CA ILE A 9 -42.03 16.55 -8.85
C ILE A 9 -40.78 17.12 -8.17
N ILE A 10 -39.77 17.53 -8.95
CA ILE A 10 -38.56 18.16 -8.43
C ILE A 10 -38.90 19.46 -7.69
N PHE A 11 -39.79 20.29 -8.24
CA PHE A 11 -40.20 21.53 -7.62
C PHE A 11 -40.87 21.31 -6.26
N VAL A 12 -41.77 20.32 -6.15
CA VAL A 12 -42.42 19.95 -4.88
C VAL A 12 -41.39 19.44 -3.87
N ILE A 13 -40.44 18.61 -4.28
CA ILE A 13 -39.36 18.10 -3.42
C ILE A 13 -38.50 19.25 -2.89
N VAL A 14 -38.06 20.16 -3.77
CA VAL A 14 -37.25 21.32 -3.39
C VAL A 14 -38.02 22.24 -2.45
N TYR A 15 -39.31 22.48 -2.71
CA TYR A 15 -40.16 23.29 -1.85
C TYR A 15 -40.31 22.68 -0.44
N LEU A 16 -40.57 21.37 -0.34
CA LEU A 16 -40.62 20.66 0.93
C LEU A 16 -39.28 20.72 1.67
N PHE A 17 -38.17 20.56 0.95
CA PHE A 17 -36.83 20.64 1.51
C PHE A 17 -36.52 22.05 2.06
N LEU A 18 -36.79 23.10 1.28
CA LEU A 18 -36.64 24.50 1.71
C LEU A 18 -37.56 24.84 2.88
N SER A 19 -38.82 24.36 2.85
CA SER A 19 -39.76 24.55 3.95
C SER A 19 -39.26 23.90 5.24
N TRP A 20 -38.69 22.70 5.17
CA TRP A 20 -38.13 22.01 6.31
C TRP A 20 -36.85 22.70 6.82
N PHE A 21 -36.01 23.15 5.89
CA PHE A 21 -34.78 23.90 6.19
C PHE A 21 -35.08 25.22 6.90
N ALA A 22 -36.05 26.00 6.41
CA ALA A 22 -36.42 27.29 6.99
C ALA A 22 -37.05 27.16 8.39
N LYS A 23 -37.77 26.07 8.67
CA LYS A 23 -38.38 25.80 9.99
C LYS A 23 -37.41 25.17 10.99
N THR A 24 -36.25 24.70 10.55
CA THR A 24 -35.28 24.01 11.39
C THR A 24 -34.27 24.99 11.99
N SER A 25 -33.97 24.85 13.28
CA SER A 25 -33.01 25.73 13.94
C SER A 25 -31.58 25.56 13.39
N THR A 26 -30.83 26.67 13.32
CA THR A 26 -29.46 26.74 12.77
C THR A 26 -28.51 25.72 13.41
N LYS A 27 -28.70 25.40 14.70
CA LYS A 27 -27.92 24.38 15.41
C LYS A 27 -28.18 22.95 14.90
N LYS A 28 -29.45 22.61 14.58
CA LYS A 28 -29.82 21.29 14.05
C LYS A 28 -29.33 21.13 12.61
N ILE A 29 -29.38 22.19 11.80
CA ILE A 29 -28.83 22.22 10.45
C ILE A 29 -27.32 21.95 10.46
N ALA A 30 -26.56 22.64 11.31
CA ALA A 30 -25.12 22.42 11.43
C ALA A 30 -24.78 20.98 11.86
N GLN A 31 -25.57 20.41 12.79
CA GLN A 31 -25.40 19.03 13.24
C GLN A 31 -25.72 18.02 12.13
N PHE A 32 -26.78 18.28 11.35
CA PHE A 32 -27.16 17.46 10.19
C PHE A 32 -26.10 17.51 9.10
N LEU A 33 -25.61 18.70 8.74
CA LEU A 33 -24.54 18.88 7.76
C LEU A 33 -23.26 18.14 8.16
N LYS A 34 -22.88 18.20 9.44
CA LYS A 34 -21.74 17.44 9.97
C LYS A 34 -21.94 15.93 9.82
N ARG A 35 -23.10 15.40 10.21
CA ARG A 35 -23.40 13.96 10.03
C ARG A 35 -23.38 13.56 8.56
N LEU A 36 -23.96 14.39 7.70
CA LEU A 36 -24.01 14.14 6.25
C LEU A 36 -22.60 14.14 5.64
N ALA A 37 -21.75 15.09 6.03
CA ALA A 37 -20.35 15.13 5.62
C ALA A 37 -19.57 13.88 6.06
N ILE A 38 -19.80 13.38 7.29
CA ILE A 38 -19.20 12.13 7.80
C ILE A 38 -19.65 10.92 6.98
N VAL A 39 -20.94 10.83 6.63
CA VAL A 39 -21.47 9.70 5.84
C VAL A 39 -20.93 9.72 4.41
N ILE A 40 -20.95 10.87 3.73
CA ILE A 40 -20.33 11.04 2.40
C ILE A 40 -18.86 10.65 2.46
N SER A 41 -18.18 11.02 3.55
CA SER A 41 -16.78 10.74 3.77
C SER A 41 -16.46 9.25 3.86
N ILE A 42 -17.26 8.51 4.62
CA ILE A 42 -17.15 7.05 4.70
C ILE A 42 -17.44 6.39 3.36
N PHE A 43 -18.48 6.85 2.66
CA PHE A 43 -18.87 6.30 1.36
C PHE A 43 -17.78 6.51 0.31
N LEU A 44 -17.19 7.70 0.25
CA LEU A 44 -16.10 8.01 -0.68
C LEU A 44 -14.83 7.23 -0.33
N ALA A 45 -14.52 7.06 0.95
CA ALA A 45 -13.41 6.21 1.39
C ALA A 45 -13.58 4.75 0.96
N ALA A 46 -14.81 4.21 1.04
CA ALA A 46 -15.11 2.85 0.59
C ALA A 46 -14.92 2.69 -0.93
N ILE A 47 -15.43 3.63 -1.73
CA ILE A 47 -15.28 3.60 -3.19
C ILE A 47 -13.80 3.64 -3.61
N LEU A 48 -12.99 4.47 -2.93
CA LEU A 48 -11.55 4.61 -3.19
C LEU A 48 -10.75 3.38 -2.74
N ALA A 49 -11.14 2.73 -1.65
CA ALA A 49 -10.50 1.51 -1.15
C ALA A 49 -10.69 0.33 -2.11
N ILE A 50 -11.88 0.21 -2.72
CA ILE A 50 -12.18 -0.81 -3.74
C ILE A 50 -11.38 -0.55 -5.02
N GLY A 51 -11.16 0.71 -5.38
CA GLY A 51 -10.36 1.11 -6.54
C GLY A 51 -8.83 0.97 -6.37
N GLY A 52 -8.34 0.31 -5.31
CA GLY A 52 -6.90 0.09 -5.06
C GLY A 52 -6.09 1.35 -4.70
N LYS A 53 -6.73 2.52 -4.59
CA LYS A 53 -6.11 3.81 -4.23
C LYS A 53 -6.22 4.07 -2.72
N TYR A 54 -5.58 3.21 -1.92
CA TYR A 54 -5.48 3.37 -0.46
C TYR A 54 -4.79 4.68 -0.03
N ILE A 55 -3.99 5.29 -0.92
CA ILE A 55 -3.38 6.60 -0.68
C ILE A 55 -4.44 7.70 -0.45
N PHE A 56 -5.60 7.60 -1.10
CA PHE A 56 -6.66 8.61 -0.97
C PHE A 56 -7.69 8.30 0.12
N SER A 57 -7.76 7.07 0.64
CA SER A 57 -8.62 6.77 1.80
C SER A 57 -8.01 7.29 3.11
N LEU A 58 -6.68 7.41 3.18
CA LEU A 58 -5.96 7.93 4.35
C LEU A 58 -6.37 9.37 4.75
N PRO A 59 -6.34 10.39 3.86
CA PRO A 59 -6.76 11.74 4.22
C PRO A 59 -8.24 11.81 4.64
N PHE A 60 -9.09 10.98 4.04
CA PHE A 60 -10.50 10.86 4.39
C PHE A 60 -10.71 10.32 5.80
N LEU A 61 -9.94 9.29 6.17
CA LEU A 61 -9.94 8.73 7.52
C LEU A 61 -9.43 9.77 8.55
N LEU A 62 -8.38 10.53 8.23
CA LEU A 62 -7.86 11.59 9.09
C LEU A 62 -8.89 12.71 9.33
N ILE A 63 -9.64 13.11 8.31
CA ILE A 63 -10.76 14.07 8.43
C ILE A 63 -11.87 13.52 9.33
N LEU A 64 -12.16 12.22 9.24
CA LEU A 64 -13.13 11.54 10.09
C LEU A 64 -12.72 11.57 11.57
N LEU A 65 -11.44 11.28 11.86
CA LEU A 65 -10.90 11.35 13.23
C LEU A 65 -10.90 12.78 13.78
N SER A 66 -10.58 13.78 12.95
CA SER A 66 -10.62 15.19 13.36
C SER A 66 -12.04 15.64 13.73
N GLY A 67 -13.06 15.14 13.01
CA GLY A 67 -14.47 15.42 13.31
C GLY A 67 -14.99 14.79 14.60
N LEU A 68 -14.36 13.72 15.09
CA LEU A 68 -14.83 12.94 16.24
C LEU A 68 -14.51 13.57 17.60
N LYS A 69 -13.84 14.74 17.66
CA LYS A 69 -13.45 15.42 18.92
C LYS A 69 -12.78 14.49 19.94
N ILE A 70 -12.05 13.47 19.47
CA ILE A 70 -11.23 12.65 20.34
C ILE A 70 -10.12 13.58 20.84
N LYS A 71 -10.17 13.88 22.14
CA LYS A 71 -9.31 14.82 22.84
C LYS A 71 -7.89 14.22 22.91
N GLY A 72 -7.18 14.21 21.78
CA GLY A 72 -5.91 13.49 21.66
C GLY A 72 -5.51 13.07 20.24
N PHE A 73 -6.15 13.62 19.20
CA PHE A 73 -5.70 13.51 17.81
C PHE A 73 -5.37 14.90 17.25
N THR A 74 -4.41 15.56 17.88
CA THR A 74 -3.91 16.87 17.46
C THR A 74 -3.08 16.72 16.18
N ALA A 75 -3.08 17.73 15.30
CA ALA A 75 -2.30 17.73 14.06
C ALA A 75 -0.80 17.39 14.28
N LEU A 76 -0.25 17.75 15.44
CA LEU A 76 1.12 17.40 15.85
C LEU A 76 1.31 15.90 16.11
N GLN A 77 0.32 15.18 16.61
CA GLN A 77 0.38 13.72 16.80
C GLN A 77 0.32 13.02 15.45
N LEU A 78 -0.46 13.54 14.50
CA LEU A 78 -0.45 13.10 13.10
C LEU A 78 0.92 13.29 12.44
N PHE A 79 1.55 14.44 12.66
CA PHE A 79 2.88 14.73 12.12
C PHE A 79 3.95 13.79 12.69
N GLN A 80 3.89 13.51 14.00
CA GLN A 80 4.80 12.55 14.65
C GLN A 80 4.59 11.12 14.12
N LEU A 81 3.34 10.71 13.89
CA LEU A 81 3.02 9.40 13.31
C LEU A 81 3.52 9.30 11.86
N TRP A 82 3.34 10.36 11.07
CA TRP A 82 3.84 10.44 9.70
C TRP A 82 5.36 10.30 9.64
N ARG A 83 6.09 10.97 10.55
CA ARG A 83 7.56 10.83 10.67
C ARG A 83 7.97 9.41 11.02
N LEU A 84 7.26 8.74 11.93
CA LEU A 84 7.54 7.35 12.30
C LEU A 84 7.32 6.40 11.11
N ILE A 85 6.23 6.59 10.36
CA ILE A 85 5.93 5.83 9.15
C ILE A 85 7.02 6.06 8.08
N GLN A 86 7.52 7.29 7.95
CA GLN A 86 8.60 7.61 7.01
C GLN A 86 9.91 6.87 7.35
N VAL A 87 10.26 6.80 8.65
CA VAL A 87 11.42 6.04 9.13
C VAL A 87 11.24 4.53 8.96
N LEU A 88 10.03 4.00 9.21
CA LEU A 88 9.71 2.59 8.97
C LEU A 88 9.71 2.23 7.49
N ARG A 89 9.35 3.17 6.62
CA ARG A 89 9.38 3.00 5.17
C ARG A 89 10.82 3.06 4.63
N SER A 90 11.67 3.91 5.21
CA SER A 90 13.09 3.98 4.84
C SER A 90 13.93 2.84 5.41
N SER A 91 13.47 2.16 6.47
CA SER A 91 14.16 1.01 7.07
C SER A 91 13.97 -0.30 6.31
N GLY A 92 13.41 -0.27 5.10
CA GLY A 92 13.34 -1.41 4.17
C GLY A 92 12.38 -2.53 4.58
N ARG A 93 11.91 -2.57 5.84
CA ARG A 93 11.02 -3.62 6.36
C ARG A 93 9.59 -3.57 5.81
N PHE A 94 9.16 -2.43 5.28
CA PHE A 94 7.84 -2.23 4.66
C PHE A 94 7.92 -1.94 3.16
N GLY A 95 8.97 -2.43 2.50
CA GLY A 95 9.06 -2.42 1.05
C GLY A 95 8.16 -3.51 0.46
N ASN A 96 7.10 -3.09 -0.21
CA ASN A 96 6.31 -3.92 -1.12
C ASN A 96 7.24 -4.80 -1.96
N LYS A 97 7.09 -6.14 -1.90
CA LYS A 97 7.63 -7.08 -2.89
C LYS A 97 6.91 -6.92 -4.24
N SER A 98 6.84 -5.71 -4.78
CA SER A 98 6.13 -5.42 -6.03
C SER A 98 6.72 -4.23 -6.77
N SER A 99 8.02 -4.30 -7.03
CA SER A 99 8.61 -3.71 -8.23
C SER A 99 9.94 -4.40 -8.41
N GLN A 100 9.84 -5.60 -9.00
CA GLN A 100 10.96 -6.27 -9.62
C GLN A 100 11.37 -5.40 -10.81
N ALA A 101 12.18 -4.37 -10.54
CA ALA A 101 13.06 -3.83 -11.54
C ALA A 101 14.01 -4.98 -11.86
N THR A 102 13.71 -5.70 -12.93
CA THR A 102 14.55 -6.74 -13.51
C THR A 102 15.85 -6.09 -13.99
N THR A 103 16.76 -5.76 -13.08
CA THR A 103 18.19 -5.87 -13.41
C THR A 103 18.45 -7.36 -13.51
N SER A 104 18.09 -7.94 -14.65
CA SER A 104 18.26 -9.36 -14.93
C SER A 104 19.73 -9.68 -14.79
N ILE A 105 20.07 -10.38 -13.71
CA ILE A 105 21.43 -10.83 -13.47
C ILE A 105 21.89 -11.63 -14.70
N SER A 106 23.05 -11.27 -15.25
CA SER A 106 23.59 -11.97 -16.41
C SER A 106 24.01 -13.38 -16.00
N THR A 107 24.05 -14.30 -16.97
CA THR A 107 24.50 -15.68 -16.72
C THR A 107 25.94 -15.68 -16.21
N GLU A 108 26.79 -14.82 -16.76
CA GLU A 108 28.18 -14.65 -16.32
C GLU A 108 28.30 -14.14 -14.88
N GLU A 109 27.48 -13.17 -14.50
CA GLU A 109 27.41 -12.71 -13.10
C GLU A 109 26.90 -13.81 -12.18
N SER A 110 25.96 -14.62 -12.63
CA SER A 110 25.45 -15.76 -11.85
C SER A 110 26.56 -16.75 -11.50
N TYR A 111 27.40 -17.07 -12.48
CA TYR A 111 28.57 -17.95 -12.30
C TYR A 111 29.61 -17.32 -11.34
N LYS A 112 29.87 -16.01 -11.48
CA LYS A 112 30.76 -15.28 -10.56
C LYS A 112 30.23 -15.23 -9.12
N ILE A 113 28.92 -15.09 -8.93
CA ILE A 113 28.28 -15.05 -7.61
C ILE A 113 28.40 -16.41 -6.89
N LEU A 114 28.26 -17.51 -7.62
CA LEU A 114 28.45 -18.85 -7.07
C LEU A 114 29.93 -19.26 -6.99
N GLY A 115 30.84 -18.52 -7.65
CA GLY A 115 32.26 -18.85 -7.73
C GLY A 115 32.55 -20.09 -8.58
N LEU A 116 31.74 -20.33 -9.61
CA LEU A 116 31.84 -21.47 -10.52
C LEU A 116 32.19 -21.01 -11.93
N GLU A 117 32.85 -21.87 -12.70
CA GLU A 117 33.15 -21.63 -14.11
C GLU A 117 32.01 -22.11 -15.02
N LYS A 118 31.95 -21.59 -16.24
CA LYS A 118 30.94 -22.02 -17.24
C LYS A 118 31.23 -23.46 -17.64
N GLY A 119 30.25 -24.37 -17.47
CA GLY A 119 30.39 -25.80 -17.79
C GLY A 119 30.39 -26.77 -16.60
N CYS A 120 30.09 -26.31 -15.38
CA CYS A 120 29.92 -27.19 -14.21
C CYS A 120 28.68 -28.10 -14.34
N SER A 121 28.64 -29.21 -13.59
CA SER A 121 27.44 -30.06 -13.48
C SER A 121 26.31 -29.32 -12.76
N LYS A 122 25.06 -29.65 -13.09
CA LYS A 122 23.86 -29.16 -12.39
C LYS A 122 23.93 -29.43 -10.88
N GLU A 123 24.53 -30.56 -10.51
CA GLU A 123 24.70 -30.98 -9.11
C GLU A 123 25.67 -30.07 -8.35
N ASP A 124 26.74 -29.62 -9.01
CA ASP A 124 27.75 -28.74 -8.43
C ASP A 124 27.19 -27.34 -8.16
N VAL A 125 26.36 -26.83 -9.07
CA VAL A 125 25.63 -25.57 -8.92
C VAL A 125 24.71 -25.62 -7.70
N LEU A 126 23.93 -26.71 -7.56
CA LEU A 126 23.01 -26.89 -6.42
C LEU A 126 23.76 -27.01 -5.09
N LYS A 127 24.84 -27.80 -5.05
CA LYS A 127 25.66 -28.01 -3.85
C LYS A 127 26.34 -26.72 -3.39
N THR A 128 26.86 -25.94 -4.33
CA THR A 128 27.54 -24.67 -4.05
C THR A 128 26.55 -23.61 -3.59
N ALA A 129 25.40 -23.49 -4.25
CA ALA A 129 24.33 -22.60 -3.83
C ALA A 129 23.82 -22.95 -2.42
N ALA A 130 23.60 -24.23 -2.11
CA ALA A 130 23.18 -24.67 -0.77
C ALA A 130 24.24 -24.36 0.31
N LYS A 131 25.53 -24.52 -0.02
CA LYS A 131 26.65 -24.19 0.87
C LYS A 131 26.74 -22.69 1.15
N LEU A 132 26.57 -21.85 0.12
CA LEU A 132 26.53 -20.39 0.26
C LEU A 132 25.31 -19.95 1.07
N GLN A 133 24.13 -20.50 0.76
CA GLN A 133 22.88 -20.21 1.45
C GLN A 133 22.96 -20.51 2.95
N LYS A 134 23.59 -21.62 3.33
CA LYS A 134 23.79 -21.98 4.74
C LYS A 134 24.68 -20.99 5.49
N LYS A 135 25.64 -20.36 4.81
CA LYS A 135 26.52 -19.34 5.40
C LYS A 135 25.86 -17.97 5.55
N ILE A 136 24.94 -17.62 4.64
CA ILE A 136 24.28 -16.31 4.60
C ILE A 136 22.84 -16.35 5.13
N HIS A 137 22.43 -17.45 5.76
CA HIS A 137 21.05 -17.61 6.21
C HIS A 137 20.68 -16.51 7.22
N PRO A 138 19.55 -15.81 7.06
CA PRO A 138 19.15 -14.71 7.94
C PRO A 138 18.97 -15.15 9.41
N ASP A 139 18.67 -16.42 9.64
CA ASP A 139 18.57 -16.97 11.01
C ASP A 139 19.93 -17.12 11.71
N MET A 140 21.02 -17.26 10.95
CA MET A 140 22.37 -17.38 11.49
C MET A 140 23.08 -16.03 11.58
N ASN A 141 22.80 -15.11 10.64
CA ASN A 141 23.34 -13.74 10.64
C ASN A 141 22.20 -12.71 10.63
N ARG A 142 22.03 -12.02 11.78
CA ARG A 142 21.07 -10.92 11.98
C ARG A 142 21.51 -9.59 11.34
N ASP A 143 22.41 -9.63 10.38
CA ASP A 143 22.87 -8.42 9.68
C ASP A 143 21.88 -8.04 8.59
N VAL A 144 21.62 -6.74 8.45
CA VAL A 144 20.62 -6.16 7.52
C VAL A 144 20.84 -6.58 6.06
N ASN A 145 22.04 -7.05 5.71
CA ASN A 145 22.42 -7.44 4.35
C ASN A 145 22.26 -8.94 4.04
N SER A 146 22.01 -9.81 5.03
CA SER A 146 21.94 -11.27 4.81
C SER A 146 20.75 -11.68 3.94
N GLU A 147 19.60 -11.02 4.09
CA GLU A 147 18.40 -11.26 3.28
C GLU A 147 18.63 -10.96 1.79
N ARG A 148 19.29 -9.85 1.47
CA ARG A 148 19.58 -9.44 0.09
C ARG A 148 20.59 -10.37 -0.58
N LEU A 149 21.62 -10.79 0.15
CA LEU A 149 22.62 -11.75 -0.34
C LEU A 149 21.97 -13.13 -0.61
N SER A 150 21.08 -13.58 0.28
CA SER A 150 20.29 -14.80 0.11
C SER A 150 19.41 -14.77 -1.14
N GLN A 151 18.76 -13.63 -1.42
CA GLN A 151 17.98 -13.45 -2.64
C GLN A 151 18.86 -13.54 -3.90
N LEU A 152 20.02 -12.86 -3.89
CA LEU A 152 20.95 -12.85 -5.03
C LEU A 152 21.47 -14.25 -5.38
N VAL A 153 21.81 -15.06 -4.36
CA VAL A 153 22.28 -16.45 -4.56
C VAL A 153 21.18 -17.33 -5.16
N ASN A 154 19.92 -17.14 -4.73
CA ASN A 154 18.79 -17.88 -5.30
C ASN A 154 18.50 -17.48 -6.75
N GLU A 155 18.52 -16.18 -7.07
CA GLU A 155 18.34 -15.69 -8.44
C GLU A 155 19.45 -16.22 -9.38
N ALA A 156 20.71 -16.20 -8.95
CA ALA A 156 21.83 -16.74 -9.71
C ALA A 156 21.67 -18.25 -9.99
N LYS A 157 21.29 -19.03 -8.97
CA LYS A 157 21.00 -20.47 -9.11
C LYS A 157 19.88 -20.73 -10.12
N GLU A 158 18.76 -20.02 -10.00
CA GLU A 158 17.62 -20.18 -10.91
C GLU A 158 18.00 -19.81 -12.36
N LYS A 159 18.78 -18.75 -12.54
CA LYS A 159 19.23 -18.29 -13.86
C LYS A 159 20.12 -19.30 -14.56
N ILE A 160 21.08 -19.89 -13.84
CA ILE A 160 21.98 -20.92 -14.39
C ILE A 160 21.18 -22.18 -14.76
N ILE A 161 20.30 -22.65 -13.87
CA ILE A 161 19.47 -23.83 -14.13
C ILE A 161 18.58 -23.62 -15.36
N LYS A 162 18.01 -22.42 -15.53
CA LYS A 162 17.14 -22.10 -16.66
C LYS A 162 17.88 -21.87 -17.98
N THR A 163 19.17 -21.49 -17.96
CA THR A 163 19.90 -21.17 -19.19
C THR A 163 20.73 -22.34 -19.71
N ASP A 164 21.44 -23.05 -18.82
CA ASP A 164 22.40 -24.11 -19.22
C ASP A 164 21.81 -25.52 -19.14
N PHE A 165 20.70 -25.72 -18.42
CA PHE A 165 20.09 -27.04 -18.20
C PHE A 165 18.60 -27.11 -18.57
N SER A 166 18.12 -26.16 -19.39
CA SER A 166 16.75 -26.13 -19.91
C SER A 166 16.65 -26.77 -21.30
#